data_AF-A0A139DNR9-F1
#
_entry.id   AF-A0A139DNR9-F1
#
_cell.length_a   1.000
_cell.length_b   1.000
_cell.length_c   1.000
_cell.angle_alpha   90.00
_cell.angle_beta   90.00
_cell.angle_gamma   90.00
#
_symmetry.space_group_name_H-M   'P 1'
#
loop_
_entity.id
_entity.type
_entity.pdbx_description
1 polymer ?
#
loop_
_entity_poly.entity_id
_entity_poly.type
_entity_poly.pdbx_seq_one_letter_code
_entity_poly.pdbx_strand_id
1 'polypeptide(L)'
;MSTYITQVACPGCGKDLVEAKGLPHGLDVDPETANDIDDAVEEGEGRVTLTPDEVRRNEWNFTDDEIRDAKQQGGHQLNIWVPECNLCGTDQDSKDTDD
;
A
#
# COMPACT_ATOMS: atom_id res chain seq x y z
N MET A 1 18.94 1.76 -0.28
CA MET A 1 17.93 0.96 -0.98
C MET A 1 17.13 0.29 0.12
N SER A 2 15.97 0.86 0.40
CA SER A 2 15.04 0.35 1.41
C SER A 2 14.02 -0.48 0.67
N THR A 3 14.15 -1.81 0.77
CA THR A 3 13.18 -2.74 0.20
C THR A 3 11.92 -2.71 1.05
N TYR A 4 10.81 -2.27 0.48
CA TYR A 4 9.52 -2.27 1.16
C TYR A 4 8.88 -3.66 1.05
N ILE A 5 8.43 -4.21 2.19
CA ILE A 5 7.82 -5.54 2.30
C ILE A 5 6.31 -5.34 2.39
N THR A 6 5.53 -6.09 1.60
CA THR A 6 4.06 -5.98 1.45
C THR A 6 3.25 -6.42 2.69
N GLN A 7 3.94 -6.79 3.76
CA GLN A 7 3.37 -7.23 5.03
C GLN A 7 3.39 -6.06 6.01
N VAL A 8 2.22 -5.57 6.36
CA VAL A 8 2.05 -4.35 7.15
C VAL A 8 1.18 -4.62 8.37
N ALA A 9 1.47 -3.97 9.49
CA ALA A 9 0.70 -4.11 10.71
C ALA A 9 -0.44 -3.08 10.73
N CYS A 10 -1.70 -3.51 10.73
CA CYS A 10 -2.85 -2.62 10.94
C CYS A 10 -2.89 -2.19 12.43
N PRO A 11 -2.76 -0.89 12.78
CA PRO A 11 -2.80 -0.45 14.18
C PRO A 11 -4.16 -0.69 14.89
N GLY A 12 -5.20 -1.14 14.17
CA GLY A 12 -6.52 -1.46 14.73
C GLY A 12 -6.94 -2.95 14.74
N CYS A 13 -6.19 -3.88 14.11
CA CYS A 13 -6.66 -5.26 13.88
C CYS A 13 -6.08 -6.35 14.81
N GLY A 14 -5.25 -5.98 15.79
CA GLY A 14 -4.35 -6.95 16.40
C GLY A 14 -3.09 -7.15 15.54
N LYS A 15 -2.08 -7.80 16.10
CA LYS A 15 -0.69 -7.79 15.59
C LYS A 15 -0.47 -8.64 14.32
N ASP A 16 -1.51 -8.89 13.54
CA ASP A 16 -1.40 -9.65 12.31
C ASP A 16 -0.84 -8.77 11.20
N LEU A 17 0.20 -9.28 10.55
CA LEU A 17 0.74 -8.71 9.33
C LEU A 17 -0.26 -9.02 8.21
N VAL A 18 -0.91 -7.98 7.69
CA VAL A 18 -1.86 -8.11 6.59
C VAL A 18 -1.16 -7.81 5.27
N GLU A 19 -1.64 -8.43 4.19
CA GLU A 19 -1.11 -8.20 2.85
C GLU A 19 -1.85 -7.02 2.20
N ALA A 20 -1.12 -5.92 1.97
CA ALA A 20 -1.65 -4.81 1.20
C ALA A 20 -1.77 -5.20 -0.28
N LYS A 21 -2.97 -5.07 -0.84
CA LYS A 21 -3.21 -5.33 -2.26
C LYS A 21 -2.80 -4.12 -3.09
N GLY A 22 -2.26 -4.40 -4.28
CA GLY A 22 -1.83 -3.36 -5.23
C GLY A 22 -0.41 -2.84 -4.99
N LEU A 23 0.31 -3.39 -4.00
CA LEU A 23 1.74 -3.15 -3.81
C LEU A 23 2.56 -4.30 -4.42
N PRO A 24 3.39 -4.05 -5.44
CA PRO A 24 4.36 -5.02 -5.89
C PRO A 24 5.33 -5.41 -4.77
N HIS A 25 5.71 -6.70 -4.73
CA HIS A 25 6.65 -7.18 -3.73
C HIS A 25 8.02 -6.49 -3.92
N GLY A 26 8.72 -6.19 -2.83
CA GLY A 26 10.11 -5.72 -2.89
C GLY A 26 10.33 -4.37 -3.55
N LEU A 27 9.33 -3.48 -3.52
CA LEU A 27 9.43 -2.10 -4.02
C LEU A 27 10.64 -1.37 -3.40
N ASP A 28 11.54 -0.85 -4.25
CA ASP A 28 12.62 0.07 -3.89
C ASP A 28 12.19 1.51 -4.20
N VAL A 29 11.62 2.16 -3.19
CA VAL A 29 11.05 3.52 -3.27
C VAL A 29 11.83 4.50 -2.41
N ASP A 30 11.68 5.78 -2.72
CA ASP A 30 12.23 6.87 -1.91
C ASP A 30 11.49 6.96 -0.56
N PRO A 31 12.12 7.51 0.50
CA PRO A 31 11.53 7.53 1.83
C PRO A 31 10.23 8.35 1.92
N GLU A 32 10.06 9.36 1.08
CA GLU A 32 8.80 10.14 1.01
C GLU A 32 7.66 9.26 0.49
N THR A 33 7.87 8.57 -0.63
CA THR A 33 6.91 7.60 -1.18
C THR A 33 6.63 6.44 -0.24
N ALA A 34 7.64 5.97 0.51
CA ALA A 34 7.45 4.95 1.53
C ALA A 34 6.50 5.42 2.65
N ASN A 35 6.67 6.66 3.13
CA ASN A 35 5.74 7.23 4.11
C ASN A 35 4.32 7.37 3.55
N ASP A 36 4.16 7.79 2.29
CA ASP A 36 2.83 7.87 1.66
C ASP A 36 2.15 6.47 1.55
N ILE A 37 2.95 5.41 1.35
CA ILE A 37 2.47 4.02 1.37
C ILE A 37 2.06 3.63 2.79
N ASP A 38 2.88 3.94 3.79
CA ASP A 38 2.58 3.69 5.21
C ASP A 38 1.27 4.38 5.62
N ASP A 39 1.09 5.65 5.26
CA ASP A 39 -0.12 6.43 5.54
C ASP A 39 -1.35 5.81 4.85
N ALA A 40 -1.26 5.48 3.56
CA ALA A 40 -2.35 4.83 2.82
C ALA A 40 -2.73 3.45 3.38
N VAL A 41 -1.76 2.73 3.94
CA VAL A 41 -1.97 1.45 4.62
C VAL A 41 -2.65 1.65 5.96
N GLU A 42 -2.22 2.64 6.75
CA GLU A 42 -2.82 2.99 8.05
C GLU A 42 -4.29 3.43 7.86
N GLU A 43 -4.58 4.16 6.79
CA GLU A 43 -5.95 4.56 6.41
C GLU A 43 -6.78 3.40 5.83
N GLY A 44 -6.18 2.24 5.53
CA GLY A 44 -6.83 1.06 4.96
C GLY A 44 -7.07 1.13 3.44
N GLU A 45 -6.93 2.31 2.84
CA GLU A 45 -6.94 2.54 1.41
C GLU A 45 -6.17 3.81 1.05
N GLY A 46 -5.60 3.86 -0.15
CA GLY A 46 -4.99 5.10 -0.64
C GLY A 46 -4.41 4.99 -2.03
N ARG A 47 -3.92 6.13 -2.54
CA ARG A 47 -3.29 6.22 -3.85
C ARG A 47 -1.94 6.90 -3.73
N VAL A 48 -0.90 6.19 -4.12
CA VAL A 48 0.48 6.69 -4.09
C VAL A 48 1.00 6.77 -5.52
N THR A 49 1.73 7.82 -5.85
CA THR A 49 2.33 7.97 -7.18
C THR A 49 3.82 7.71 -7.10
N LEU A 50 4.27 6.65 -7.74
CA LEU A 50 5.69 6.39 -7.95
C LEU A 50 6.24 7.35 -9.01
N THR A 51 7.40 7.92 -8.75
CA THR A 51 8.15 8.68 -9.74
C THR A 51 8.65 7.78 -10.88
N PRO A 52 8.99 8.33 -12.07
CA PRO A 52 9.53 7.54 -13.17
C PRO A 52 10.84 6.82 -12.81
N ASP A 53 11.65 7.40 -11.92
CA ASP A 53 12.87 6.78 -11.41
C ASP A 53 12.56 5.59 -10.50
N GLU A 54 11.57 5.68 -9.61
CA GLU A 54 11.11 4.56 -8.79
C GLU A 54 10.53 3.43 -9.65
N VAL A 55 9.70 3.76 -10.64
CA VAL A 55 9.17 2.75 -11.59
C VAL A 55 10.29 2.05 -12.32
N ARG A 56 11.34 2.78 -12.70
CA ARG A 56 12.52 2.20 -13.37
C ARG A 56 13.32 1.30 -12.42
N ARG A 57 13.55 1.69 -11.17
CA ARG A 57 14.22 0.84 -10.17
C ARG A 57 13.43 -0.45 -9.91
N ASN A 58 12.12 -0.40 -10.11
CA ASN A 58 11.18 -1.48 -9.93
C ASN A 58 10.64 -2.03 -11.24
N GLU A 59 11.36 -1.89 -12.35
CA GLU A 59 10.88 -2.30 -13.69
C GLU A 59 10.46 -3.77 -13.76
N TRP A 60 11.02 -4.61 -12.89
CA TRP A 60 10.67 -6.03 -12.75
C TRP A 60 9.25 -6.30 -12.22
N ASN A 61 8.61 -5.28 -11.64
CA ASN A 61 7.24 -5.32 -11.13
C ASN A 61 6.21 -4.71 -12.10
N PHE A 62 6.65 -4.12 -13.21
CA PHE A 62 5.80 -3.40 -14.16
C PHE A 62 5.97 -3.96 -15.57
N THR A 63 4.95 -3.80 -16.40
CA THR A 63 5.03 -4.09 -17.84
C THR A 63 5.74 -2.96 -18.58
N ASP A 64 6.28 -3.25 -19.77
CA ASP A 64 6.90 -2.24 -20.64
C ASP A 64 5.95 -1.07 -20.96
N ASP A 65 4.65 -1.34 -21.10
CA ASP A 65 3.63 -0.32 -21.32
C ASP A 65 3.46 0.58 -20.09
N GLU A 66 3.40 0.02 -18.88
CA GLU A 66 3.31 0.78 -17.63
C GLU A 66 4.56 1.64 -17.39
N ILE A 67 5.75 1.11 -17.69
CA ILE A 67 7.01 1.85 -17.60
C ILE A 67 7.04 3.00 -18.61
N ARG A 68 6.53 2.77 -19.83
CA ARG A 68 6.44 3.82 -20.86
C ARG A 68 5.45 4.90 -20.46
N ASP A 69 4.28 4.50 -19.96
CA ASP A 69 3.25 5.42 -19.51
C ASP A 69 3.72 6.24 -18.32
N ALA A 70 4.43 5.63 -17.36
CA ALA A 70 5.01 6.34 -16.23
C ALA A 70 5.98 7.45 -16.67
N LYS A 71 6.81 7.17 -17.68
CA LYS A 71 7.73 8.18 -18.26
C LYS A 71 6.99 9.32 -18.97
N GLN A 72 5.85 9.03 -19.59
CA GLN A 72 5.05 10.04 -20.29
C GLN A 72 4.20 10.89 -19.34
N GLN A 73 3.67 10.28 -18.29
CA GLN A 73 2.76 10.90 -17.34
C GLN A 73 3.47 11.51 -16.12
N GLY A 74 4.78 11.25 -15.97
CA GLY A 74 5.57 11.73 -14.84
C GLY A 74 5.44 10.87 -13.58
N GLY A 75 4.95 9.64 -13.70
CA GLY A 75 4.86 8.66 -12.62
C GLY A 75 3.83 7.55 -12.88
N HIS A 76 3.80 6.55 -12.00
CA HIS A 76 2.82 5.46 -12.01
C HIS A 76 2.01 5.48 -10.71
N GLN A 77 0.68 5.48 -10.82
CA GLN A 77 -0.21 5.48 -9.65
C GLN A 77 -0.46 4.06 -9.17
N LEU A 78 -0.06 3.78 -7.93
CA LEU A 78 -0.41 2.58 -7.19
C LEU A 78 -1.70 2.81 -6.42
N ASN A 79 -2.64 1.87 -6.53
CA ASN A 79 -3.85 1.84 -5.72
C ASN A 79 -3.62 0.82 -4.59
N ILE A 80 -3.54 1.32 -3.36
CA ILE A 80 -3.30 0.52 -2.18
C ILE A 80 -4.66 0.23 -1.55
N TRP A 81 -4.91 -1.04 -1.26
CA TRP A 81 -6.13 -1.47 -0.60
C TRP A 81 -5.82 -2.55 0.43
N VAL A 82 -6.18 -2.28 1.68
CA VAL A 82 -5.97 -3.20 2.81
C VAL A 82 -7.33 -3.64 3.33
N PRO A 83 -7.91 -4.73 2.79
CA PRO A 83 -9.29 -5.13 3.10
C PRO A 83 -9.50 -5.44 4.58
N GLU A 84 -8.47 -5.93 5.28
CA GLU A 84 -8.55 -6.30 6.68
C GLU A 84 -8.49 -5.08 7.61
N CYS A 85 -7.64 -4.08 7.32
CA CYS A 85 -7.68 -2.78 8.02
C CYS A 85 -9.06 -2.12 7.89
N ASN A 86 -9.70 -2.18 6.71
CA ASN A 86 -11.03 -1.62 6.48
C ASN A 86 -12.19 -2.37 7.16
N LEU A 87 -11.94 -3.57 7.69
CA LEU A 87 -12.92 -4.35 8.47
C LEU A 87 -12.69 -4.23 9.99
N CYS A 88 -11.56 -3.63 10.40
CA CYS A 88 -11.26 -3.41 11.81
C CYS A 88 -12.04 -2.20 12.31
N GLY A 89 -13.26 -2.51 12.74
CA GLY A 89 -14.27 -1.55 13.18
C GLY A 89 -15.70 -2.05 12.95
N THR A 90 -15.92 -3.11 12.16
CA THR A 90 -17.28 -3.62 11.91
C THR A 90 -17.77 -4.65 12.94
N ASP A 91 -16.94 -5.07 13.90
CA ASP A 91 -17.32 -6.06 14.93
C ASP A 91 -16.79 -5.74 16.35
N GLN A 92 -16.63 -4.45 16.70
CA GLN A 92 -16.42 -4.05 18.10
C GLN A 92 -17.32 -2.86 18.49
N ASP A 93 -18.64 -3.10 18.51
CA ASP A 93 -19.55 -2.60 19.56
C ASP A 93 -21.00 -2.84 19.11
N SER A 94 -21.50 -4.06 19.33
CA SER A 94 -22.91 -4.35 19.64
C SER A 94 -23.06 -5.80 20.08
N LYS A 95 -22.18 -6.27 20.97
CA LYS A 95 -22.52 -7.38 21.85
C LYS A 95 -22.54 -6.82 23.27
N ASP A 96 -23.64 -7.08 23.94
CA ASP A 96 -23.90 -6.86 25.36
C ASP A 96 -24.50 -5.49 25.74
N THR A 97 -25.83 -5.41 25.65
CA THR A 97 -26.58 -5.15 26.89
C THR A 97 -27.76 -6.11 26.95
N ASP A 98 -27.56 -7.19 27.72
CA ASP A 98 -28.61 -7.93 28.43
C ASP A 98 -29.51 -6.90 29.17
N ASP A 99 -30.81 -6.86 28.86
CA ASP A 99 -31.95 -6.88 29.82
C ASP A 99 -33.30 -6.99 29.05
#